data_AF-A0A257PV00-F1
#
_entry.id   AF-A0A257PV00-F1
#
_cell.length_a   1.000
_cell.length_b   1.000
_cell.length_c   1.000
_cell.angle_alpha   90.00
_cell.angle_beta   90.00
_cell.angle_gamma   90.00
#
_symmetry.space_group_name_H-M   'P 1'
#
loop_
_entity.id
_entity.type
_entity.pdbx_description
1 polymer ?
#
loop_
_entity_poly.entity_id
_entity_poly.type
_entity_poly.pdbx_seq_one_letter_code
_entity_poly.pdbx_strand_id
1 'polypeptide(L)'
;MVQRCDGPIFIGPGTDTLRCACGNPLIEGYDEARFIAVTFECGQCGTLTTTPPLPEGMAPPFAVIVAEPVAEPRMQTTTLPGHVFIVGRAEMDRIVALYQPADPGNSIYHWTPELLDRIAAAYQRHTGTPLPAVSVDLDKPFSGVTEHALGWAVAHLRQRMALPAWSCADRHDTSSAAVHAAGFMHFLATWSHHPLFPAMLATAADGGFSMHALAPFAAAHCLSVQGNRIIFPTPAGFPGRIDGFSLAPGPTDLVAVRTVVFDRFEYPFGRPWDAAMLQGAVADVMTAEQGRINLKNPGLLLLSPGTAMPAFDAELIRAVQAAMSTLGRKNRGLVAAGPIILRMQALPDPHAIRFGYGLFPIPNRHYQGDIVLQPASGGQPSYGQPSYSQS
;
A
#
# COMPACT_ATOMS: atom_id res chain seq x y z
N MET A 1 -27.23 19.09 -3.71
CA MET A 1 -27.04 20.39 -4.38
C MET A 1 -28.38 20.89 -4.90
N VAL A 2 -28.67 22.19 -4.80
CA VAL A 2 -29.94 22.79 -5.25
C VAL A 2 -29.74 23.57 -6.54
N GLN A 3 -30.58 23.34 -7.56
CA GLN A 3 -30.57 24.11 -8.82
C GLN A 3 -31.35 25.42 -8.66
N ARG A 4 -30.74 26.57 -8.99
CA ARG A 4 -31.46 27.85 -9.17
C ARG A 4 -31.06 28.63 -10.42
N CYS A 5 -30.27 28.03 -11.30
CA CYS A 5 -30.04 28.54 -12.64
C CYS A 5 -31.15 28.11 -13.60
N ASP A 6 -31.34 28.88 -14.67
CA ASP A 6 -32.30 28.59 -15.74
C ASP A 6 -31.88 27.37 -16.61
N GLY A 7 -30.61 26.96 -16.53
CA GLY A 7 -30.04 25.80 -17.22
C GLY A 7 -29.67 24.64 -16.28
N PRO A 8 -29.05 23.56 -16.79
CA PRO A 8 -28.58 22.45 -15.95
C PRO A 8 -27.56 22.93 -14.92
N ILE A 9 -27.38 22.20 -13.81
CA ILE A 9 -26.33 22.51 -12.82
C ILE A 9 -24.95 22.27 -13.44
N PHE A 10 -24.81 21.18 -14.22
CA PHE A 10 -23.57 20.81 -14.87
C PHE A 10 -23.75 20.52 -16.36
N ILE A 11 -22.70 20.81 -17.13
CA ILE A 11 -22.51 20.29 -18.48
C ILE A 11 -21.29 19.36 -18.41
N GLY A 12 -21.53 18.06 -18.54
CA GLY A 12 -20.52 17.01 -18.53
C GLY A 12 -20.08 16.60 -19.95
N PRO A 13 -19.13 15.65 -20.04
CA PRO A 13 -18.57 15.17 -21.31
C PRO A 13 -19.37 14.02 -21.96
N GLY A 14 -20.43 13.53 -21.30
CA GLY A 14 -21.26 12.44 -21.81
C GLY A 14 -22.20 12.89 -22.94
N THR A 15 -23.04 11.97 -23.41
CA THR A 15 -24.02 12.25 -24.47
C THR A 15 -25.44 12.39 -23.95
N ASP A 16 -25.71 11.91 -22.74
CA ASP A 16 -27.07 11.82 -22.20
C ASP A 16 -27.45 13.09 -21.43
N THR A 17 -28.71 13.21 -21.02
CA THR A 17 -29.17 14.29 -20.14
C THR A 17 -29.87 13.69 -18.95
N LEU A 18 -29.35 13.95 -17.74
CA LEU A 18 -30.06 13.61 -16.52
C LEU A 18 -31.15 14.66 -16.30
N ARG A 19 -32.40 14.19 -16.24
CA ARG A 19 -33.58 15.04 -16.03
C ARG A 19 -34.23 14.73 -14.69
N CYS A 20 -34.79 15.76 -14.08
CA CYS A 20 -35.73 15.59 -12.98
C CYS A 20 -37.03 14.93 -13.49
N ALA A 21 -37.82 14.36 -12.58
CA ALA A 21 -39.14 13.79 -12.89
C ALA A 21 -40.10 14.78 -13.58
N CYS A 22 -39.97 16.09 -13.32
CA CYS A 22 -40.75 17.12 -14.00
C CYS A 22 -40.26 17.45 -15.43
N GLY A 23 -39.20 16.79 -15.91
CA GLY A 23 -38.60 17.02 -17.23
C GLY A 23 -37.46 18.04 -17.26
N ASN A 24 -37.29 18.83 -16.20
CA ASN A 24 -36.24 19.84 -16.11
C ASN A 24 -34.83 19.21 -16.18
N PRO A 25 -33.92 19.69 -17.04
CA PRO A 25 -32.56 19.16 -17.11
C PRO A 25 -31.77 19.52 -15.85
N LEU A 26 -31.14 18.51 -15.25
CA LEU A 26 -30.25 18.65 -14.09
C LEU A 26 -28.78 18.63 -14.52
N ILE A 27 -28.44 17.75 -15.46
CA ILE A 27 -27.10 17.60 -16.05
C ILE A 27 -27.26 17.37 -17.54
N GLU A 28 -26.64 18.21 -18.36
CA GLU A 28 -26.43 17.92 -19.78
C GLU A 28 -25.07 17.21 -19.97
N GLY A 29 -24.96 16.31 -20.94
CA GLY A 29 -23.77 15.48 -21.10
C GLY A 29 -23.49 14.56 -19.91
N TYR A 30 -24.55 13.94 -19.39
CA TYR A 30 -24.51 12.99 -18.28
C TYR A 30 -23.75 11.72 -18.66
N ASP A 31 -22.90 11.27 -17.75
CA ASP A 31 -22.15 10.00 -17.78
C ASP A 31 -22.20 9.43 -16.36
N GLU A 32 -22.86 8.29 -16.21
CA GLU A 32 -23.09 7.64 -14.91
C GLU A 32 -21.78 7.33 -14.18
N ALA A 33 -20.69 7.02 -14.90
CA ALA A 33 -19.40 6.73 -14.30
C ALA A 33 -18.74 7.98 -13.66
N ARG A 34 -19.22 9.18 -13.99
CA ARG A 34 -18.62 10.46 -13.56
C ARG A 34 -19.40 11.19 -12.48
N PHE A 35 -20.67 10.85 -12.30
CA PHE A 35 -21.53 11.46 -11.28
C PHE A 35 -21.96 10.40 -10.30
N ILE A 36 -21.27 10.32 -9.16
CA ILE A 36 -21.35 9.18 -8.25
C ILE A 36 -22.04 9.60 -6.94
N ALA A 37 -23.18 8.97 -6.64
CA ALA A 37 -23.98 9.21 -5.44
C ALA A 37 -24.30 10.69 -5.17
N VAL A 38 -24.52 11.46 -6.24
CA VAL A 38 -24.79 12.89 -6.14
C VAL A 38 -26.30 13.12 -6.09
N THR A 39 -26.77 13.85 -5.09
CA THR A 39 -28.19 14.22 -4.97
C THR A 39 -28.41 15.67 -5.40
N PHE A 40 -29.37 15.85 -6.30
CA PHE A 40 -29.79 17.11 -6.90
C PHE A 40 -31.23 17.44 -6.50
N GLU A 41 -31.47 18.66 -6.03
CA GLU A 41 -32.80 19.21 -5.84
C GLU A 41 -33.15 20.10 -7.02
N CYS A 42 -34.25 19.76 -7.71
CA CYS A 42 -34.72 20.51 -8.86
C CYS A 42 -35.29 21.87 -8.45
N GLY A 43 -34.79 22.95 -9.06
CA GLY A 43 -35.25 24.31 -8.77
C GLY A 43 -36.70 24.60 -9.15
N GLN A 44 -37.25 23.82 -10.09
CA GLN A 44 -38.61 24.01 -10.60
C GLN A 44 -39.67 23.31 -9.75
N CYS A 45 -39.41 22.10 -9.27
CA CYS A 45 -40.41 21.27 -8.58
C CYS A 45 -39.98 20.75 -7.20
N GLY A 46 -38.74 21.05 -6.76
CA GLY A 46 -38.18 20.60 -5.48
C GLY A 46 -37.89 19.09 -5.38
N THR A 47 -38.14 18.32 -6.43
CA THR A 47 -37.91 16.87 -6.41
C THR A 47 -36.41 16.56 -6.34
N LEU A 48 -36.05 15.60 -5.49
CA LEU A 48 -34.69 15.07 -5.36
C LEU A 48 -34.42 13.99 -6.40
N THR A 49 -33.27 14.05 -7.05
CA THR A 49 -32.77 13.05 -8.00
C THR A 49 -31.35 12.66 -7.60
N THR A 50 -31.09 11.37 -7.42
CA THR A 50 -29.80 10.86 -6.96
C THR A 50 -29.16 9.97 -8.01
N THR A 51 -27.87 10.19 -8.28
CA THR A 51 -27.11 9.33 -9.20
C THR A 51 -26.60 8.08 -8.49
N PRO A 52 -26.28 6.99 -9.21
CA PRO A 52 -25.83 5.73 -8.63
C PRO A 52 -24.51 5.84 -7.86
N PRO A 53 -24.27 5.02 -6.81
CA PRO A 53 -23.00 4.99 -6.08
C PRO A 53 -21.90 4.28 -6.86
N LEU A 54 -20.65 4.36 -6.38
CA LEU A 54 -19.53 3.64 -6.99
C LEU A 54 -19.76 2.13 -6.78
N PRO A 55 -19.82 1.33 -7.85
CA PRO A 55 -20.00 -0.11 -7.72
C PRO A 55 -18.89 -0.75 -6.90
N GLU A 56 -19.24 -1.80 -6.15
CA GLU A 56 -18.30 -2.51 -5.30
C GLU A 56 -17.11 -3.06 -6.11
N GLY A 57 -15.90 -2.92 -5.56
CA GLY A 57 -14.67 -3.40 -6.19
C GLY A 57 -14.11 -2.52 -7.31
N MET A 58 -14.81 -1.45 -7.72
CA MET A 58 -14.25 -0.49 -8.70
C MET A 58 -13.23 0.45 -8.05
N ALA A 59 -12.20 0.83 -8.80
CA ALA A 59 -11.21 1.78 -8.31
C ALA A 59 -11.84 3.16 -8.09
N PRO A 60 -11.51 3.87 -7.00
CA PRO A 60 -12.04 5.19 -6.73
C PRO A 60 -11.53 6.22 -7.75
N PRO A 61 -12.37 7.18 -8.19
CA PRO A 61 -12.00 8.20 -9.18
C PRO A 61 -11.00 9.21 -8.61
N PHE A 62 -10.08 9.74 -9.44
CA PHE A 62 -8.93 10.53 -8.98
C PHE A 62 -9.16 12.06 -9.00
N ALA A 63 -9.75 12.63 -10.05
CA ALA A 63 -10.06 14.06 -10.13
C ALA A 63 -11.46 14.33 -9.60
N VAL A 64 -11.62 14.32 -8.28
CA VAL A 64 -12.95 14.42 -7.66
C VAL A 64 -13.22 15.84 -7.22
N ILE A 65 -14.34 16.39 -7.67
CA ILE A 65 -15.01 17.50 -6.99
C ILE A 65 -16.05 16.87 -6.06
N VAL A 66 -15.93 17.13 -4.77
CA VAL A 66 -16.91 16.65 -3.80
C VAL A 66 -18.14 17.54 -3.86
N ALA A 67 -19.28 16.95 -4.21
CA ALA A 67 -20.58 17.58 -4.13
C ALA A 67 -21.03 17.62 -2.68
N GLU A 68 -20.79 18.77 -2.05
CA GLU A 68 -21.28 19.04 -0.72
C GLU A 68 -22.82 19.15 -0.71
N PRO A 69 -23.48 18.73 0.37
CA PRO A 69 -24.85 19.12 0.66
C PRO A 69 -24.84 20.62 1.02
N VAL A 70 -24.72 21.49 0.01
CA VAL A 70 -24.73 22.94 0.22
C VAL A 70 -26.15 23.40 0.50
N ALA A 71 -26.32 24.21 1.56
CA ALA A 71 -27.54 25.00 1.78
C ALA A 71 -27.69 26.12 0.73
N GLU A 72 -26.59 26.56 0.12
CA GLU A 72 -26.59 27.58 -0.91
C GLU A 72 -26.84 26.99 -2.30
N PRO A 73 -27.87 27.47 -3.01
CA PRO A 73 -28.22 26.98 -4.33
C PRO A 73 -27.19 27.39 -5.39
N ARG A 74 -26.98 26.51 -6.37
CA ARG A 74 -26.15 26.80 -7.55
C ARG A 74 -26.90 27.76 -8.47
N MET A 75 -26.35 28.95 -8.61
CA MET A 75 -26.91 30.03 -9.43
C MET A 75 -26.38 30.05 -10.88
N GLN A 76 -25.36 29.25 -11.19
CA GLN A 76 -24.73 29.20 -12.51
C GLN A 76 -24.43 27.76 -12.93
N THR A 77 -24.62 27.49 -14.23
CA THR A 77 -24.22 26.24 -14.87
C THR A 77 -22.70 26.14 -14.91
N THR A 78 -22.16 24.98 -14.54
CA THR A 78 -20.72 24.71 -14.56
C THR A 78 -20.37 23.65 -15.61
N THR A 79 -19.49 23.98 -16.55
CA THR A 79 -18.95 22.98 -17.50
C THR A 79 -17.80 22.20 -16.85
N LEU A 80 -17.90 20.88 -16.85
CA LEU A 80 -16.92 20.00 -16.22
C LEU A 80 -15.87 19.54 -17.25
N PRO A 81 -14.57 19.61 -16.91
CA PRO A 81 -13.53 18.99 -17.72
C PRO A 81 -13.74 17.49 -17.88
N GLY A 82 -13.37 16.95 -19.04
CA GLY A 82 -13.50 15.53 -19.37
C GLY A 82 -12.65 14.56 -18.55
N HIS A 83 -11.94 15.00 -17.53
CA HIS A 83 -11.21 14.13 -16.59
C HIS A 83 -11.79 14.21 -15.16
N VAL A 84 -12.72 15.12 -14.89
CA VAL A 84 -13.27 15.37 -13.55
C VAL A 84 -14.48 14.48 -13.27
N PHE A 85 -14.58 14.03 -12.03
CA PHE A 85 -15.67 13.27 -11.44
C PHE A 85 -16.35 14.11 -10.36
N ILE A 86 -17.67 14.02 -10.25
CA ILE A 86 -18.44 14.58 -9.15
C ILE A 86 -18.86 13.44 -8.25
N VAL A 87 -18.48 13.50 -6.98
CA VAL A 87 -18.83 12.47 -6.00
C VAL A 87 -19.55 13.13 -4.83
N GLY A 88 -20.68 12.57 -4.40
CA GLY A 88 -21.37 13.04 -3.20
C GLY A 88 -20.48 12.92 -1.94
N ARG A 89 -20.57 13.88 -1.01
CA ARG A 89 -19.79 13.87 0.25
C ARG A 89 -19.85 12.53 0.99
N ALA A 90 -21.05 12.02 1.25
CA ALA A 90 -21.23 10.76 1.98
C ALA A 90 -20.57 9.55 1.26
N GLU A 91 -20.57 9.56 -0.07
CA GLU A 91 -19.93 8.52 -0.86
C GLU A 91 -18.41 8.67 -0.88
N MET A 92 -17.91 9.90 -0.93
CA MET A 92 -16.47 10.16 -0.78
C MET A 92 -15.99 9.67 0.60
N ASP A 93 -16.74 9.93 1.66
CA ASP A 93 -16.41 9.48 3.02
C ASP A 93 -16.44 7.93 3.09
N ARG A 94 -17.43 7.28 2.46
CA ARG A 94 -17.47 5.81 2.32
C ARG A 94 -16.26 5.27 1.56
N ILE A 95 -15.91 5.86 0.43
CA ILE A 95 -14.75 5.48 -0.39
C ILE A 95 -13.45 5.63 0.42
N VAL A 96 -13.27 6.76 1.12
CA VAL A 96 -12.11 6.98 2.00
C VAL A 96 -12.03 5.89 3.06
N ALA A 97 -13.14 5.58 3.74
CA ALA A 97 -13.17 4.54 4.78
C ALA A 97 -12.85 3.14 4.24
N LEU A 98 -13.25 2.82 3.01
CA LEU A 98 -13.05 1.50 2.40
C LEU A 98 -11.68 1.33 1.75
N TYR A 99 -11.16 2.35 1.08
CA TYR A 99 -9.95 2.24 0.26
C TYR A 99 -8.67 2.71 0.96
N GLN A 100 -8.78 3.33 2.13
CA GLN A 100 -7.61 3.63 2.94
C GLN A 100 -7.18 2.43 3.80
N PRO A 101 -5.88 2.22 3.97
CA PRO A 101 -5.37 1.27 4.95
C PRO A 101 -5.86 1.65 6.35
N ALA A 102 -6.24 0.65 7.15
CA ALA A 102 -6.58 0.85 8.55
C ALA A 102 -5.31 0.92 9.39
N ASP A 103 -5.36 1.67 10.49
CA ASP A 103 -4.32 1.63 11.52
C ASP A 103 -4.43 0.29 12.29
N PRO A 104 -3.43 -0.60 12.23
CA PRO A 104 -3.44 -1.87 12.94
C PRO A 104 -3.23 -1.73 14.45
N GLY A 105 -3.12 -0.51 14.99
CA GLY A 105 -3.01 -0.21 16.40
C GLY A 105 -1.57 -0.29 16.91
N ASN A 106 -1.37 -0.77 18.15
CA ASN A 106 -0.06 -0.76 18.80
C ASN A 106 1.00 -1.68 18.15
N SER A 107 0.59 -2.52 17.19
CA SER A 107 1.44 -3.48 16.47
C SER A 107 2.27 -4.39 17.38
N ILE A 108 1.78 -4.67 18.59
CA ILE A 108 2.39 -5.59 19.55
C ILE A 108 1.75 -6.97 19.39
N TYR A 109 2.59 -7.99 19.22
CA TYR A 109 2.18 -9.38 19.07
C TYR A 109 2.76 -10.22 20.20
N HIS A 110 1.90 -10.79 21.03
CA HIS A 110 2.26 -11.77 22.06
C HIS A 110 2.11 -13.18 21.48
N TRP A 111 3.22 -13.87 21.36
CA TRP A 111 3.30 -15.19 20.74
C TRP A 111 2.82 -16.26 21.71
N THR A 112 1.65 -16.82 21.38
CA THR A 112 0.91 -17.83 22.14
C THR A 112 0.47 -18.94 21.16
N PRO A 113 0.29 -20.20 21.60
CA PRO A 113 -0.23 -21.24 20.72
C PRO A 113 -1.55 -20.84 20.07
N GLU A 114 -2.41 -20.13 20.82
CA GLU A 114 -3.70 -19.63 20.36
C GLU A 114 -3.55 -18.55 19.26
N LEU A 115 -2.52 -17.69 19.32
CA LEU A 115 -2.23 -16.77 18.22
C LEU A 115 -1.79 -17.51 16.96
N LEU A 116 -0.97 -18.55 17.09
CA LEU A 116 -0.52 -19.36 15.94
C LEU A 116 -1.69 -20.12 15.31
N ASP A 117 -2.63 -20.62 16.12
CA ASP A 117 -3.86 -21.25 15.64
C ASP A 117 -4.77 -20.24 14.93
N ARG A 118 -4.88 -19.02 15.46
CA ARG A 118 -5.61 -17.92 14.79
C ARG A 118 -4.98 -17.56 13.44
N ILE A 119 -3.66 -17.55 13.32
CA ILE A 119 -2.96 -17.31 12.05
C ILE A 119 -3.32 -18.40 11.03
N ALA A 120 -3.23 -19.67 11.42
CA ALA A 120 -3.57 -20.79 10.53
C ALA A 120 -5.05 -20.75 10.11
N ALA A 121 -5.96 -20.45 11.03
CA ALA A 121 -7.38 -20.31 10.76
C ALA A 121 -7.69 -19.10 9.85
N ALA A 122 -6.99 -17.97 10.05
CA ALA A 122 -7.14 -16.79 9.21
C ALA A 122 -6.65 -17.04 7.78
N TYR A 123 -5.50 -17.70 7.62
CA TYR A 123 -5.03 -18.16 6.31
C TYR A 123 -6.11 -18.98 5.62
N GLN A 124 -6.60 -20.05 6.28
CA GLN A 124 -7.61 -20.94 5.69
C GLN A 124 -8.92 -20.23 5.36
N ARG A 125 -9.39 -19.31 6.22
CA ARG A 125 -10.59 -18.53 5.96
C ARG A 125 -10.47 -17.70 4.68
N HIS A 126 -9.30 -17.13 4.43
CA HIS A 126 -9.10 -16.17 3.36
C HIS A 126 -8.63 -16.80 2.05
N THR A 127 -7.82 -17.87 2.10
CA THR A 127 -7.33 -18.58 0.90
C THR A 127 -8.22 -19.75 0.50
N GLY A 128 -9.06 -20.26 1.41
CA GLY A 128 -9.84 -21.48 1.23
C GLY A 128 -9.04 -22.78 1.40
N THR A 129 -7.74 -22.71 1.68
CA THR A 129 -6.83 -23.86 1.82
C THR A 129 -6.18 -23.90 3.20
N PRO A 130 -5.91 -25.08 3.78
CA PRO A 130 -5.18 -25.14 5.04
C PRO A 130 -3.78 -24.54 4.86
N LEU A 131 -3.25 -23.92 5.92
CA LEU A 131 -1.88 -23.43 5.94
C LEU A 131 -0.92 -24.59 5.64
N PRO A 132 -0.02 -24.48 4.64
CA PRO A 132 0.88 -25.57 4.28
C PRO A 132 1.70 -26.05 5.48
N ALA A 133 1.67 -27.36 5.72
CA ALA A 133 2.50 -27.98 6.74
C ALA A 133 3.95 -28.01 6.26
N VAL A 134 4.84 -27.32 6.97
CA VAL A 134 6.27 -27.30 6.69
C VAL A 134 6.98 -28.09 7.79
N SER A 135 7.81 -29.07 7.39
CA SER A 135 8.68 -29.77 8.32
C SER A 135 9.80 -28.83 8.76
N VAL A 136 9.92 -28.60 10.07
CA VAL A 136 11.00 -27.78 10.63
C VAL A 136 12.09 -28.69 11.18
N ASP A 137 13.28 -28.56 10.59
CA ASP A 137 14.51 -29.14 11.08
C ASP A 137 15.32 -28.02 11.77
N LEU A 138 15.55 -28.14 13.08
CA LEU A 138 16.29 -27.12 13.83
C LEU A 138 17.78 -27.05 13.45
N ASP A 139 18.32 -28.11 12.84
CA ASP A 139 19.68 -28.13 12.30
C ASP A 139 19.76 -27.50 10.90
N LYS A 140 18.61 -27.36 10.23
CA LYS A 140 18.44 -26.65 8.96
C LYS A 140 17.27 -25.66 9.07
N PRO A 141 17.40 -24.63 9.92
CA PRO A 141 16.27 -23.85 10.42
C PRO A 141 15.49 -23.11 9.34
N PHE A 142 16.01 -23.00 8.12
CA PHE A 142 15.41 -22.24 7.01
C PHE A 142 14.94 -23.10 5.84
N SER A 143 14.89 -24.43 6.01
CA SER A 143 14.28 -25.30 5.01
C SER A 143 12.79 -24.97 4.83
N GLY A 144 12.37 -24.68 3.61
CA GLY A 144 10.96 -24.39 3.26
C GLY A 144 10.52 -22.93 3.37
N VAL A 145 11.36 -22.01 3.85
CA VAL A 145 11.01 -20.57 3.95
C VAL A 145 10.66 -19.95 2.61
N THR A 146 11.43 -20.29 1.55
CA THR A 146 11.28 -19.69 0.21
C THR A 146 9.97 -20.05 -0.47
N GLU A 147 9.39 -21.20 -0.15
CA GLU A 147 8.16 -21.71 -0.77
C GLU A 147 6.93 -21.35 0.08
N HIS A 148 7.05 -21.46 1.41
CA HIS A 148 5.94 -21.34 2.35
C HIS A 148 6.33 -20.55 3.61
N ALA A 149 6.78 -19.30 3.44
CA ALA A 149 7.33 -18.48 4.53
C ALA A 149 6.42 -18.42 5.77
N LEU A 150 5.10 -18.21 5.60
CA LEU A 150 4.17 -18.19 6.73
C LEU A 150 3.98 -19.58 7.37
N GLY A 151 3.86 -20.63 6.56
CA GLY A 151 3.72 -22.01 7.06
C GLY A 151 4.94 -22.43 7.87
N TRP A 152 6.13 -22.13 7.35
CA TRP A 152 7.41 -22.30 8.05
C TRP A 152 7.44 -21.50 9.35
N ALA A 153 7.07 -20.21 9.33
CA ALA A 153 7.11 -19.35 10.50
C ALA A 153 6.23 -19.89 11.64
N VAL A 154 5.00 -20.30 11.33
CA VAL A 154 4.06 -20.88 12.32
C VAL A 154 4.62 -22.19 12.89
N ALA A 155 5.13 -23.08 12.04
CA ALA A 155 5.71 -24.34 12.48
C ALA A 155 6.96 -24.14 13.36
N HIS A 156 7.84 -23.21 12.97
CA HIS A 156 9.06 -22.89 13.69
C HIS A 156 8.75 -22.31 15.06
N LEU A 157 7.83 -21.34 15.14
CA LEU A 157 7.42 -20.76 16.43
C LEU A 157 6.80 -21.83 17.34
N ARG A 158 5.92 -22.71 16.85
CA ARG A 158 5.36 -23.81 17.66
C ARG A 158 6.46 -24.70 18.25
N GLN A 159 7.48 -25.04 17.47
CA GLN A 159 8.59 -25.87 17.95
C GLN A 159 9.44 -25.15 19.00
N ARG A 160 9.72 -23.86 18.80
CA ARG A 160 10.48 -23.04 19.77
C ARG A 160 9.72 -22.90 21.09
N MET A 161 8.42 -22.68 21.03
CA MET A 161 7.55 -22.52 22.20
C MET A 161 7.47 -23.75 23.10
N ALA A 162 7.81 -24.94 22.59
CA ALA A 162 7.89 -26.15 23.39
C ALA A 162 9.14 -26.18 24.31
N LEU A 163 10.08 -25.25 24.15
CA LEU A 163 11.30 -25.17 24.95
C LEU A 163 11.10 -24.25 26.16
N PRO A 164 11.54 -24.64 27.38
CA PRO A 164 11.26 -23.89 28.62
C PRO A 164 11.81 -22.45 28.70
N ALA A 165 12.80 -22.09 27.88
CA ALA A 165 13.51 -20.80 27.93
C ALA A 165 13.53 -20.08 26.58
N TRP A 166 12.51 -20.30 25.75
CA TRP A 166 12.42 -19.69 24.43
C TRP A 166 12.14 -18.18 24.52
N SER A 167 12.64 -17.43 23.54
CA SER A 167 12.34 -16.00 23.38
C SER A 167 12.27 -15.66 21.91
N CYS A 168 11.45 -14.67 21.54
CA CYS A 168 11.30 -14.27 20.14
C CYS A 168 12.56 -13.64 19.55
N ALA A 169 13.45 -13.14 20.40
CA ALA A 169 14.67 -12.46 20.02
C ALA A 169 15.95 -13.26 20.38
N ASP A 170 15.82 -14.50 20.86
CA ASP A 170 16.98 -15.30 21.28
C ASP A 170 17.89 -15.70 20.10
N ARG A 171 17.28 -15.91 18.92
CA ARG A 171 17.93 -16.39 17.72
C ARG A 171 17.34 -15.72 16.48
N HIS A 172 18.18 -15.58 15.45
CA HIS A 172 17.79 -14.94 14.19
C HIS A 172 16.72 -15.70 13.41
N ASP A 173 16.73 -17.04 13.46
CA ASP A 173 15.68 -17.88 12.85
C ASP A 173 14.33 -17.67 13.53
N THR A 174 14.30 -17.67 14.86
CA THR A 174 13.08 -17.41 15.65
C THR A 174 12.57 -15.97 15.45
N SER A 175 13.47 -14.98 15.41
CA SER A 175 13.15 -13.59 15.09
C SER A 175 12.53 -13.45 13.70
N SER A 176 13.12 -14.12 12.70
CA SER A 176 12.61 -14.13 11.32
C SER A 176 11.23 -14.76 11.23
N ALA A 177 11.00 -15.88 11.91
CA ALA A 177 9.68 -16.52 11.99
C ALA A 177 8.64 -15.58 12.63
N ALA A 178 9.00 -14.92 13.74
CA ALA A 178 8.13 -13.94 14.40
C ALA A 178 7.78 -12.77 13.47
N VAL A 179 8.75 -12.23 12.73
CA VAL A 179 8.52 -11.15 11.75
C VAL A 179 7.57 -11.59 10.63
N HIS A 180 7.71 -12.81 10.09
CA HIS A 180 6.81 -13.33 9.05
C HIS A 180 5.37 -13.49 9.55
N ALA A 181 5.20 -14.12 10.71
CA ALA A 181 3.89 -14.29 11.32
C ALA A 181 3.24 -12.94 11.67
N ALA A 182 4.01 -11.97 12.16
CA ALA A 182 3.49 -10.64 12.49
C ALA A 182 3.15 -9.84 11.24
N GLY A 183 3.99 -9.91 10.20
CA GLY A 183 3.73 -9.28 8.91
C GLY A 183 2.41 -9.73 8.30
N PHE A 184 2.10 -11.03 8.35
CA PHE A 184 0.81 -11.55 7.90
C PHE A 184 -0.36 -10.98 8.72
N MET A 185 -0.29 -11.03 10.05
CA MET A 185 -1.36 -10.51 10.90
C MET A 185 -1.55 -9.00 10.73
N HIS A 186 -0.46 -8.27 10.57
CA HIS A 186 -0.48 -6.84 10.32
C HIS A 186 -1.07 -6.53 8.94
N PHE A 187 -0.74 -7.31 7.90
CA PHE A 187 -1.37 -7.20 6.58
C PHE A 187 -2.89 -7.40 6.66
N LEU A 188 -3.37 -8.42 7.37
CA LEU A 188 -4.82 -8.63 7.58
C LEU A 188 -5.46 -7.46 8.33
N ALA A 189 -4.86 -7.00 9.42
CA ALA A 189 -5.37 -5.88 10.21
C ALA A 189 -5.41 -4.56 9.41
N THR A 190 -4.48 -4.38 8.47
CA THR A 190 -4.38 -3.16 7.66
C THR A 190 -5.33 -3.16 6.46
N TRP A 191 -5.58 -4.33 5.84
CA TRP A 191 -6.19 -4.39 4.50
C TRP A 191 -7.45 -5.26 4.39
N SER A 192 -7.84 -6.05 5.39
CA SER A 192 -8.96 -7.00 5.26
C SER A 192 -10.33 -6.36 4.98
N HIS A 193 -10.52 -5.07 5.28
CA HIS A 193 -11.72 -4.31 4.93
C HIS A 193 -11.70 -3.73 3.51
N HIS A 194 -10.55 -3.75 2.84
CA HIS A 194 -10.37 -3.12 1.54
C HIS A 194 -11.15 -3.91 0.45
N PRO A 195 -11.91 -3.26 -0.45
CA PRO A 195 -12.70 -3.97 -1.47
C PRO A 195 -11.87 -4.86 -2.41
N LEU A 196 -10.62 -4.48 -2.67
CA LEU A 196 -9.66 -5.27 -3.45
C LEU A 196 -8.85 -6.29 -2.61
N PHE A 197 -9.18 -6.49 -1.34
CA PHE A 197 -8.46 -7.40 -0.45
C PHE A 197 -8.30 -8.82 -1.02
N PRO A 198 -9.30 -9.45 -1.67
CA PRO A 198 -9.10 -10.77 -2.27
C PRO A 198 -7.95 -10.80 -3.28
N ALA A 199 -7.77 -9.75 -4.08
CA ALA A 199 -6.67 -9.65 -5.04
C ALA A 199 -5.33 -9.34 -4.37
N MET A 200 -5.32 -8.49 -3.33
CA MET A 200 -4.13 -8.23 -2.52
C MET A 200 -3.62 -9.51 -1.84
N LEU A 201 -4.56 -10.26 -1.24
CA LEU A 201 -4.30 -11.53 -0.61
C LEU A 201 -3.78 -12.55 -1.63
N ALA A 202 -4.38 -12.63 -2.82
CA ALA A 202 -3.92 -13.54 -3.88
C ALA A 202 -2.47 -13.24 -4.28
N THR A 203 -2.08 -11.97 -4.43
CA THR A 203 -0.69 -11.58 -4.66
C THR A 203 0.21 -11.99 -3.50
N ALA A 204 -0.19 -11.69 -2.25
CA ALA A 204 0.61 -12.00 -1.08
C ALA A 204 0.80 -13.53 -0.88
N ALA A 205 -0.25 -14.31 -1.16
CA ALA A 205 -0.24 -15.76 -1.06
C ALA A 205 0.63 -16.43 -2.13
N ASP A 206 0.68 -15.89 -3.35
CA ASP A 206 1.54 -16.40 -4.43
C ASP A 206 3.03 -16.34 -4.05
N GLY A 207 3.42 -15.29 -3.32
CA GLY A 207 4.75 -15.15 -2.74
C GLY A 207 4.90 -15.78 -1.35
N GLY A 208 4.01 -16.71 -0.95
CA GLY A 208 4.08 -17.44 0.31
C GLY A 208 3.94 -16.59 1.57
N PHE A 209 3.41 -15.36 1.45
CA PHE A 209 3.43 -14.31 2.47
C PHE A 209 4.85 -13.98 2.97
N SER A 210 5.85 -14.08 2.10
CA SER A 210 7.20 -13.59 2.36
C SER A 210 7.22 -12.07 2.61
N MET A 211 8.28 -11.57 3.24
CA MET A 211 8.46 -10.11 3.41
C MET A 211 8.42 -9.35 2.08
N HIS A 212 8.95 -9.95 1.00
CA HIS A 212 8.89 -9.38 -0.33
C HIS A 212 7.46 -9.30 -0.88
N ALA A 213 6.64 -10.34 -0.66
CA ALA A 213 5.25 -10.35 -1.08
C ALA A 213 4.39 -9.31 -0.33
N LEU A 214 4.75 -9.01 0.92
CA LEU A 214 4.07 -8.00 1.75
C LEU A 214 4.57 -6.57 1.52
N ALA A 215 5.78 -6.40 0.98
CA ALA A 215 6.44 -5.11 0.83
C ALA A 215 5.66 -4.06 0.00
N PRO A 216 5.00 -4.39 -1.11
CA PRO A 216 4.19 -3.41 -1.85
C PRO A 216 3.05 -2.84 -1.00
N PHE A 217 2.40 -3.67 -0.18
CA PHE A 217 1.28 -3.24 0.67
C PHE A 217 1.77 -2.46 1.89
N ALA A 218 2.92 -2.82 2.45
CA ALA A 218 3.58 -2.02 3.48
C ALA A 218 3.99 -0.63 2.94
N ALA A 219 4.54 -0.57 1.73
CA ALA A 219 4.87 0.68 1.06
C ALA A 219 3.64 1.54 0.77
N ALA A 220 2.55 0.93 0.29
CA ALA A 220 1.28 1.61 0.09
C ALA A 220 0.74 2.21 1.39
N HIS A 221 0.80 1.48 2.51
CA HIS A 221 0.41 2.01 3.81
C HIS A 221 1.27 3.21 4.23
N CYS A 222 2.62 3.08 4.17
CA CYS A 222 3.52 4.19 4.47
C CYS A 222 3.21 5.46 3.66
N LEU A 223 3.04 5.32 2.35
CA LEU A 223 2.77 6.45 1.47
C LEU A 223 1.39 7.06 1.74
N SER A 224 0.39 6.24 2.05
CA SER A 224 -0.95 6.71 2.44
C SER A 224 -0.93 7.49 3.75
N VAL A 225 -0.22 7.02 4.78
CA VAL A 225 -0.09 7.73 6.06
C VAL A 225 0.67 9.05 5.89
N GLN A 226 1.59 9.13 4.93
CA GLN A 226 2.25 10.38 4.54
C GLN A 226 1.32 11.35 3.77
N GLY A 227 0.04 10.99 3.56
CA GLY A 227 -0.94 11.81 2.85
C GLY A 227 -0.89 11.68 1.33
N ASN A 228 -0.13 10.73 0.79
CA ASN A 228 -0.13 10.46 -0.64
C ASN A 228 -1.35 9.61 -1.00
N ARG A 229 -2.02 9.96 -2.09
CA ARG A 229 -3.14 9.17 -2.59
C ARG A 229 -2.64 7.93 -3.33
N ILE A 230 -3.08 6.75 -2.90
CA ILE A 230 -2.71 5.45 -3.47
C ILE A 230 -3.83 4.91 -4.36
N ILE A 231 -3.44 4.28 -5.46
CA ILE A 231 -4.35 3.56 -6.37
C ILE A 231 -3.80 2.18 -6.65
N PHE A 232 -4.61 1.17 -6.37
CA PHE A 232 -4.38 -0.19 -6.86
C PHE A 232 -5.11 -0.36 -8.20
N PRO A 233 -4.46 -0.98 -9.21
CA PRO A 233 -5.12 -1.25 -10.48
C PRO A 233 -6.28 -2.23 -10.29
N THR A 234 -7.30 -2.14 -11.13
CA THR A 234 -8.36 -3.15 -11.19
C THR A 234 -7.73 -4.50 -11.53
N PRO A 235 -7.93 -5.54 -10.70
CA PRO A 235 -7.36 -6.85 -10.96
C PRO A 235 -7.87 -7.46 -12.27
N ALA A 236 -6.99 -8.05 -13.07
CA ALA A 236 -7.36 -8.76 -14.29
C ALA A 236 -7.52 -10.27 -14.02
N GLY A 237 -8.63 -10.87 -14.47
CA GLY A 237 -8.90 -12.31 -14.34
C GLY A 237 -9.35 -12.76 -12.95
N PHE A 238 -9.45 -14.08 -12.76
CA PHE A 238 -9.80 -14.70 -11.47
C PHE A 238 -8.80 -15.82 -11.11
N PRO A 239 -8.21 -15.84 -9.90
CA PRO A 239 -8.20 -14.75 -8.92
C PRO A 239 -7.33 -13.60 -9.43
N GLY A 240 -7.91 -12.42 -9.62
CA GLY A 240 -7.16 -11.25 -10.08
C GLY A 240 -6.04 -10.90 -9.10
N ARG A 241 -4.94 -10.34 -9.59
CA ARG A 241 -3.76 -9.99 -8.80
C ARG A 241 -3.50 -8.49 -8.83
N ILE A 242 -2.85 -8.00 -7.79
CA ILE A 242 -2.30 -6.65 -7.68
C ILE A 242 -0.78 -6.75 -7.67
N ASP A 243 -0.15 -6.50 -8.82
CA ASP A 243 1.31 -6.59 -8.98
C ASP A 243 2.04 -5.28 -8.65
N GLY A 244 1.29 -4.24 -8.31
CA GLY A 244 1.82 -2.92 -7.99
C GLY A 244 0.72 -1.91 -7.69
N PHE A 245 1.12 -0.67 -7.43
CA PHE A 245 0.23 0.45 -7.19
C PHE A 245 0.83 1.74 -7.74
N SER A 246 0.00 2.76 -7.83
CA SER A 246 0.42 4.09 -8.28
C SER A 246 0.10 5.14 -7.23
N LEU A 247 0.87 6.22 -7.23
CA LEU A 247 0.49 7.46 -6.58
C LEU A 247 -0.36 8.29 -7.54
N ALA A 248 -1.35 9.00 -7.01
CA ALA A 248 -2.10 10.03 -7.73
C ALA A 248 -1.82 11.41 -7.11
N PRO A 249 -0.67 12.04 -7.41
CA PRO A 249 -0.31 13.34 -6.85
C PRO A 249 -1.18 14.50 -7.35
N GLY A 250 -1.92 14.29 -8.44
CA GLY A 250 -2.78 15.28 -9.07
C GLY A 250 -4.01 14.66 -9.72
N PRO A 251 -4.88 15.49 -10.33
CA PRO A 251 -6.13 15.06 -10.96
C PRO A 251 -5.91 14.34 -12.30
N THR A 252 -4.71 14.28 -12.85
CA THR A 252 -4.45 13.54 -14.10
C THR A 252 -3.17 12.74 -14.06
N ASP A 253 -2.41 12.87 -12.98
CA ASP A 253 -1.06 12.36 -12.88
C ASP A 253 -1.07 11.05 -12.13
N LEU A 254 -0.39 10.06 -12.69
CA LEU A 254 -0.11 8.79 -12.05
C LEU A 254 1.39 8.55 -12.03
N VAL A 255 1.86 8.08 -10.88
CA VAL A 255 3.27 7.73 -10.68
C VAL A 255 3.34 6.29 -10.28
N ALA A 256 3.90 5.46 -11.15
CA ALA A 256 4.04 4.04 -10.86
C ALA A 256 4.98 3.85 -9.66
N VAL A 257 4.56 3.06 -8.67
CA VAL A 257 5.43 2.65 -7.57
C VAL A 257 5.90 1.23 -7.85
N ARG A 258 7.21 1.08 -8.03
CA ARG A 258 7.82 -0.19 -8.43
C ARG A 258 8.59 -0.76 -7.27
N THR A 259 8.07 -1.83 -6.69
CA THR A 259 8.76 -2.56 -5.63
C THR A 259 9.60 -3.66 -6.27
N VAL A 260 10.91 -3.62 -6.07
CA VAL A 260 11.87 -4.60 -6.57
C VAL A 260 12.36 -5.44 -5.40
N VAL A 261 12.35 -6.75 -5.59
CA VAL A 261 12.96 -7.72 -4.68
C VAL A 261 14.48 -7.49 -4.67
N PHE A 262 15.02 -7.21 -3.48
CA PHE A 262 16.44 -6.96 -3.23
C PHE A 262 17.01 -8.05 -2.31
N ASP A 263 16.87 -9.30 -2.75
CA ASP A 263 17.12 -10.53 -2.00
C ASP A 263 18.59 -10.99 -1.99
N ARG A 264 19.46 -10.37 -2.81
CA ARG A 264 20.89 -10.74 -2.93
C ARG A 264 21.62 -10.81 -1.58
N PHE A 265 21.14 -10.09 -0.58
CA PHE A 265 21.69 -10.02 0.77
C PHE A 265 20.66 -10.40 1.85
N GLU A 266 19.52 -10.97 1.45
CA GLU A 266 18.47 -11.39 2.38
C GLU A 266 19.00 -12.49 3.31
N TYR A 267 18.86 -12.30 4.61
CA TYR A 267 19.22 -13.34 5.56
C TYR A 267 18.15 -14.46 5.55
N PRO A 268 18.54 -15.75 5.50
CA PRO A 268 19.91 -16.30 5.51
C PRO A 268 20.48 -16.66 4.12
N PHE A 269 19.71 -16.51 3.05
CA PHE A 269 20.00 -17.08 1.73
C PHE A 269 20.96 -16.25 0.89
N GLY A 270 21.05 -14.97 1.22
CA GLY A 270 21.85 -13.96 0.56
C GLY A 270 23.32 -14.08 0.86
N ARG A 271 24.10 -13.32 0.09
CA ARG A 271 25.54 -13.23 0.25
C ARG A 271 25.87 -12.31 1.43
N PRO A 272 27.03 -12.49 2.08
CA PRO A 272 27.62 -11.45 2.91
C PRO A 272 27.76 -10.15 2.10
N TRP A 273 27.73 -9.02 2.80
CA TRP A 273 27.74 -7.70 2.20
C TRP A 273 28.76 -6.79 2.89
N ASP A 274 29.22 -5.81 2.12
CA ASP A 274 29.90 -4.62 2.61
C ASP A 274 29.26 -3.39 1.95
N ALA A 275 29.69 -2.19 2.37
CA ALA A 275 29.15 -0.94 1.85
C ALA A 275 29.33 -0.78 0.33
N ALA A 276 30.45 -1.24 -0.23
CA ALA A 276 30.74 -1.12 -1.66
C ALA A 276 29.87 -2.08 -2.49
N MET A 277 29.69 -3.31 -2.02
CA MET A 277 28.79 -4.29 -2.65
C MET A 277 27.34 -3.83 -2.63
N LEU A 278 26.87 -3.26 -1.51
CA LEU A 278 25.52 -2.69 -1.41
C LEU A 278 25.34 -1.54 -2.39
N GLN A 279 26.28 -0.60 -2.42
CA GLN A 279 26.24 0.53 -3.35
C GLN A 279 26.21 0.08 -4.81
N GLY A 280 27.04 -0.91 -5.17
CA GLY A 280 27.05 -1.49 -6.51
C GLY A 280 25.70 -2.15 -6.85
N ALA A 281 25.18 -2.99 -5.97
CA ALA A 281 23.90 -3.68 -6.19
C ALA A 281 22.71 -2.72 -6.31
N VAL A 282 22.67 -1.65 -5.51
CA VAL A 282 21.64 -0.60 -5.63
C VAL A 282 21.77 0.14 -6.95
N ALA A 283 22.99 0.49 -7.36
CA ALA A 283 23.24 1.14 -8.64
C ALA A 283 22.83 0.25 -9.84
N ASP A 284 23.08 -1.05 -9.76
CA ASP A 284 22.66 -2.04 -10.77
C ASP A 284 21.13 -2.07 -10.90
N VAL A 285 20.41 -2.18 -9.78
CA VAL A 285 18.92 -2.18 -9.79
C VAL A 285 18.38 -0.87 -10.34
N MET A 286 18.90 0.28 -9.89
CA MET A 286 18.49 1.58 -10.40
C MET A 286 18.74 1.73 -11.90
N THR A 287 19.82 1.14 -12.41
CA THR A 287 20.16 1.16 -13.84
C THR A 287 19.23 0.25 -14.64
N ALA A 288 18.96 -0.96 -14.16
CA ALA A 288 18.03 -1.91 -14.80
C ALA A 288 16.61 -1.33 -14.95
N GLU A 289 16.21 -0.48 -14.02
CA GLU A 289 14.87 0.10 -13.98
C GLU A 289 14.69 1.38 -14.83
N GLN A 290 15.77 1.93 -15.42
CA GLN A 290 15.72 3.15 -16.25
C GLN A 290 14.86 3.00 -17.51
N GLY A 291 14.75 1.79 -18.07
CA GLY A 291 13.89 1.56 -19.23
C GLY A 291 12.41 1.72 -18.90
N ARG A 292 12.03 1.43 -17.65
CA ARG A 292 10.63 1.36 -17.19
C ARG A 292 10.23 2.62 -16.43
N ILE A 293 11.15 3.22 -15.67
CA ILE A 293 11.00 4.52 -15.01
C ILE A 293 11.80 5.55 -15.80
N ASN A 294 11.12 6.44 -16.51
CA ASN A 294 11.72 7.46 -17.38
C ASN A 294 10.81 8.69 -17.50
N LEU A 295 11.19 9.71 -18.29
CA LEU A 295 10.42 10.96 -18.38
C LEU A 295 8.98 10.78 -18.88
N LYS A 296 8.70 9.76 -19.70
CA LYS A 296 7.35 9.45 -20.17
C LYS A 296 6.54 8.65 -19.15
N ASN A 297 7.24 7.87 -18.32
CA ASN A 297 6.66 7.01 -17.29
C ASN A 297 7.35 7.31 -15.96
N PRO A 298 7.04 8.45 -15.31
CA PRO A 298 7.65 8.80 -14.04
C PRO A 298 7.26 7.77 -12.97
N GLY A 299 8.18 7.52 -12.03
CA GLY A 299 7.99 6.44 -11.07
C GLY A 299 8.84 6.56 -9.80
N LEU A 300 8.42 5.82 -8.77
CA LEU A 300 9.18 5.58 -7.55
C LEU A 300 9.76 4.17 -7.60
N LEU A 301 11.02 4.02 -7.20
CA LEU A 301 11.68 2.73 -7.08
C LEU A 301 11.85 2.35 -5.60
N LEU A 302 11.16 1.29 -5.18
CA LEU A 302 11.25 0.79 -3.82
C LEU A 302 12.02 -0.52 -3.80
N LEU A 303 12.96 -0.65 -2.86
CA LEU A 303 13.74 -1.87 -2.65
C LEU A 303 13.17 -2.63 -1.46
N SER A 304 12.76 -3.87 -1.66
CA SER A 304 12.39 -4.77 -0.57
C SER A 304 13.57 -5.67 -0.26
N PRO A 305 14.34 -5.44 0.83
CA PRO A 305 15.49 -6.29 1.17
C PRO A 305 15.13 -7.59 1.87
N GLY A 306 13.84 -7.81 2.17
CA GLY A 306 13.40 -8.96 2.95
C GLY A 306 13.90 -8.91 4.39
N THR A 307 14.25 -10.07 4.93
CA THR A 307 14.88 -10.18 6.25
C THR A 307 16.36 -9.81 6.14
N ALA A 308 16.88 -9.00 7.06
CA ALA A 308 18.30 -8.63 7.04
C ALA A 308 18.90 -8.58 8.46
N MET A 309 20.23 -8.68 8.51
CA MET A 309 21.00 -8.56 9.75
C MET A 309 20.98 -7.12 10.28
N PRO A 310 21.30 -6.91 11.58
CA PRO A 310 21.50 -5.58 12.14
C PRO A 310 22.49 -4.73 11.31
N ALA A 311 22.34 -3.40 11.37
CA ALA A 311 23.10 -2.41 10.60
C ALA A 311 22.88 -2.39 9.07
N PHE A 312 22.33 -3.45 8.47
CA PHE A 312 22.05 -3.51 7.02
C PHE A 312 21.19 -2.33 6.55
N ASP A 313 20.16 -1.97 7.32
CA ASP A 313 19.18 -0.94 6.96
C ASP A 313 19.82 0.44 6.77
N ALA A 314 20.68 0.83 7.71
CA ALA A 314 21.38 2.11 7.65
C ALA A 314 22.37 2.19 6.48
N GLU A 315 23.01 1.06 6.15
CA GLU A 315 23.92 0.97 5.01
C GLU A 315 23.16 0.95 3.68
N LEU A 316 22.02 0.27 3.60
CA LEU A 316 21.16 0.28 2.42
C LEU A 316 20.62 1.68 2.12
N ILE A 317 20.16 2.41 3.14
CA ILE A 317 19.72 3.81 2.99
C ILE A 317 20.86 4.68 2.45
N ARG A 318 22.08 4.52 2.99
CA ARG A 318 23.27 5.24 2.50
C ARG A 318 23.65 4.86 1.07
N ALA A 319 23.57 3.58 0.72
CA ALA A 319 23.80 3.09 -0.64
C ALA A 319 22.80 3.70 -1.65
N VAL A 320 21.50 3.76 -1.29
CA VAL A 320 20.47 4.43 -2.10
C VAL A 320 20.78 5.91 -2.25
N GLN A 321 21.15 6.60 -1.18
CA GLN A 321 21.52 8.02 -1.26
C GLN A 321 22.71 8.27 -2.19
N ALA A 322 23.76 7.44 -2.08
CA ALA A 322 24.93 7.51 -2.95
C ALA A 322 24.57 7.24 -4.43
N ALA A 323 23.76 6.20 -4.70
CA ALA A 323 23.29 5.88 -6.04
C ALA A 323 22.39 7.00 -6.62
N MET A 324 21.49 7.58 -5.83
CA MET A 324 20.68 8.73 -6.24
C MET A 324 21.52 9.94 -6.63
N SER A 325 22.59 10.23 -5.90
CA SER A 325 23.49 11.36 -6.19
C SER A 325 24.22 11.24 -7.53
N THR A 326 24.48 10.00 -7.98
CA THR A 326 25.26 9.69 -9.19
C THR A 326 24.36 9.39 -10.39
N LEU A 327 23.32 8.57 -10.20
CA LEU A 327 22.42 8.10 -11.25
C LEU A 327 21.17 8.96 -11.42
N GLY A 328 20.76 9.73 -10.40
CA GLY A 328 19.54 10.55 -10.45
C GLY A 328 19.54 11.56 -11.60
N ARG A 329 20.72 12.11 -11.96
CA ARG A 329 20.86 13.02 -13.11
C ARG A 329 20.57 12.34 -14.45
N LYS A 330 20.88 11.04 -14.57
CA LYS A 330 20.67 10.25 -15.79
C LYS A 330 19.22 9.77 -15.90
N ASN A 331 18.58 9.45 -14.77
CA ASN A 331 17.17 9.06 -14.72
C ASN A 331 16.30 10.20 -14.17
N ARG A 332 15.95 11.16 -15.04
CA ARG A 332 15.14 12.32 -14.66
C ARG A 332 13.63 12.03 -14.50
N GLY A 333 13.20 10.82 -14.82
CA GLY A 333 11.82 10.35 -14.56
C GLY A 333 11.66 9.64 -13.20
N LEU A 334 12.76 9.27 -12.57
CA LEU A 334 12.74 8.72 -11.21
C LEU A 334 12.43 9.83 -10.21
N VAL A 335 11.29 9.74 -9.52
CA VAL A 335 10.85 10.70 -8.51
C VAL A 335 11.65 10.51 -7.22
N ALA A 336 11.74 9.28 -6.74
CA ALA A 336 12.51 8.90 -5.57
C ALA A 336 12.89 7.41 -5.64
N ALA A 337 13.93 7.03 -4.89
CA ALA A 337 14.24 5.64 -4.62
C ALA A 337 14.44 5.41 -3.12
N GLY A 338 14.08 4.25 -2.60
CA GLY A 338 14.22 3.99 -1.16
C GLY A 338 13.93 2.55 -0.77
N PRO A 339 14.44 2.07 0.37
CA PRO A 339 14.04 0.79 0.90
C PRO A 339 12.68 0.87 1.62
N ILE A 340 11.90 -0.21 1.51
CA ILE A 340 10.77 -0.52 2.38
C ILE A 340 11.20 -1.62 3.35
N ILE A 341 11.31 -1.28 4.63
CA ILE A 341 11.97 -2.11 5.63
C ILE A 341 10.92 -2.61 6.62
N LEU A 342 10.77 -3.94 6.74
CA LEU A 342 9.86 -4.60 7.68
C LEU A 342 10.69 -5.19 8.82
N ARG A 343 10.48 -4.74 10.06
CA ARG A 343 11.32 -5.13 11.21
C ARG A 343 10.51 -5.44 12.45
N MET A 344 11.13 -6.21 13.34
CA MET A 344 10.70 -6.33 14.72
C MET A 344 11.52 -5.43 15.65
N GLN A 345 10.88 -4.99 16.71
CA GLN A 345 11.49 -4.46 17.92
C GLN A 345 11.19 -5.45 19.05
N ALA A 346 12.23 -5.96 19.71
CA ALA A 346 12.07 -6.79 20.91
C ALA A 346 11.47 -5.97 22.06
N LEU A 347 10.66 -6.60 22.90
CA LEU A 347 10.03 -6.00 24.07
C LEU A 347 10.58 -6.60 25.38
N PRO A 348 10.29 -5.99 26.55
CA PRO A 348 10.69 -6.57 27.84
C PRO A 348 10.08 -7.95 28.11
N ASP A 349 8.87 -8.20 27.58
CA ASP A 349 8.30 -9.54 27.54
C ASP A 349 9.01 -10.34 26.43
N PRO A 350 9.75 -11.42 26.75
CA PRO A 350 10.52 -12.20 25.77
C PRO A 350 9.64 -12.90 24.74
N HIS A 351 8.33 -13.03 25.00
CA HIS A 351 7.38 -13.66 24.09
C HIS A 351 6.59 -12.63 23.29
N ALA A 352 6.95 -11.36 23.38
CA ALA A 352 6.29 -10.27 22.67
C ALA A 352 7.26 -9.53 21.75
N ILE A 353 6.75 -9.13 20.59
CA ILE A 353 7.45 -8.23 19.69
C ILE A 353 6.55 -7.06 19.34
N ARG A 354 7.15 -5.93 18.99
CA ARG A 354 6.49 -4.93 18.16
C ARG A 354 6.93 -5.11 16.72
N PHE A 355 5.99 -5.27 15.80
CA PHE A 355 6.27 -5.27 14.38
C PHE A 355 6.00 -3.90 13.78
N GLY A 356 6.77 -3.50 12.79
CA GLY A 356 6.52 -2.28 12.04
C GLY A 356 7.25 -2.28 10.72
N TYR A 357 6.93 -1.30 9.90
CA TYR A 357 7.66 -1.04 8.68
C TYR A 357 7.84 0.44 8.43
N GLY A 358 8.92 0.76 7.72
CA GLY A 358 9.30 2.11 7.37
C GLY A 358 9.71 2.20 5.91
N LEU A 359 9.21 3.24 5.24
CA LEU A 359 9.65 3.64 3.91
C LEU A 359 10.64 4.81 4.05
N PHE A 360 11.81 4.69 3.42
CA PHE A 360 12.86 5.73 3.45
C PHE A 360 13.14 6.25 2.02
N PRO A 361 12.20 7.03 1.42
CA PRO A 361 12.37 7.50 0.06
C PRO A 361 13.41 8.62 0.03
N ILE A 362 14.41 8.49 -0.85
CA ILE A 362 15.40 9.53 -1.15
C ILE A 362 14.96 10.23 -2.45
N PRO A 363 14.51 11.50 -2.38
CA PRO A 363 14.05 12.23 -3.55
C PRO A 363 15.15 12.43 -4.58
N ASN A 364 14.80 12.37 -5.86
CA ASN A 364 15.70 12.73 -6.94
C ASN A 364 15.73 14.25 -7.13
N ARG A 365 16.80 14.91 -6.70
CA ARG A 365 17.00 16.35 -6.93
C ARG A 365 17.04 16.76 -8.41
N HIS A 366 17.15 15.81 -9.33
CA HIS A 366 17.18 16.03 -10.78
C HIS A 366 15.89 15.58 -11.49
N TYR A 367 14.85 15.21 -10.74
CA TYR A 367 13.54 14.94 -11.29
C TYR A 367 13.02 16.16 -12.06
N GLN A 368 12.44 15.95 -13.24
CA GLN A 368 11.99 17.02 -14.14
C GLN A 368 10.47 17.17 -14.25
N GLY A 369 9.69 16.50 -13.39
CA GLY A 369 8.25 16.71 -13.32
C GLY A 369 7.84 17.55 -12.11
N ASP A 370 6.54 17.84 -12.04
CA ASP A 370 5.96 18.72 -11.02
C ASP A 370 5.44 17.94 -9.79
N ILE A 371 5.75 16.65 -9.73
CA ILE A 371 5.30 15.75 -8.68
C ILE A 371 6.11 16.00 -7.41
N VAL A 372 5.41 16.41 -6.35
CA VAL A 372 5.94 16.53 -5.00
C VAL A 372 5.39 15.37 -4.17
N LEU A 373 6.29 14.50 -3.71
CA LEU A 373 5.94 13.52 -2.68
C LEU A 373 5.67 14.26 -1.38
N GLN A 374 4.54 13.97 -0.76
CA GLN A 374 4.27 14.49 0.57
C GLN A 374 5.31 13.90 1.52
N PRO A 375 6.14 14.73 2.18
CA PRO A 375 7.07 14.23 3.18
C PRO A 375 6.25 13.61 4.32
N ALA A 376 6.86 12.70 5.09
CA ALA A 376 6.32 12.39 6.41
C ALA A 376 6.17 13.72 7.16
N SER A 377 4.93 14.12 7.42
CA SER A 377 4.62 15.28 8.26
C SER A 377 5.40 15.10 9.55
N GLY A 378 6.20 16.11 9.94
CA GLY A 378 7.34 16.02 10.87
C GLY A 378 7.10 15.51 12.30
N GLY A 379 6.04 14.76 12.56
CA GLY A 379 6.09 13.70 13.56
C GLY A 379 7.19 12.73 13.14
N GLN A 380 8.20 12.56 13.99
CA GLN A 380 9.04 11.37 13.90
C GLN A 380 8.13 10.15 13.66
N PRO A 381 8.50 9.20 12.79
CA PRO A 381 7.72 7.97 12.65
C PRO A 381 7.43 7.43 14.05
N SER A 382 6.15 7.38 14.42
CA SER A 382 5.70 6.88 15.74
C SER A 382 6.02 5.40 15.93
N TYR A 383 6.45 4.73 14.86
CA TYR A 383 7.23 3.51 14.92
C TYR A 383 8.59 3.84 15.53
N GLY A 384 8.69 3.68 16.85
CA GLY A 384 9.88 3.96 17.63
C GLY A 384 11.11 3.54 16.85
N GLN A 385 11.96 4.51 16.53
CA GLN A 385 13.24 4.21 15.90
C GLN A 385 13.86 3.07 16.70
N PRO A 386 14.24 1.94 16.07
CA PRO A 386 14.97 0.91 16.78
C PRO A 386 16.19 1.61 17.37
N SER A 387 16.18 1.80 18.68
CA SER A 387 17.36 2.28 19.40
C SER A 387 18.36 1.15 19.27
N TYR A 388 19.24 1.23 18.29
CA TYR A 388 20.44 0.41 18.25
C TYR A 388 21.34 0.91 19.37
N SER A 389 21.01 0.57 20.61
CA SER A 389 21.96 0.63 21.71
C SER A 389 23.05 -0.38 21.37
N GLN A 390 24.24 0.12 21.09
CA GLN A 390 25.44 -0.70 20.95
C GLN A 390 25.60 -1.50 22.26
N SER A 391 25.36 -2.80 22.19
CA SER A 391 25.65 -3.77 23.25
C SER A 391 26.99 -4.43 22.98
#